data_AF-A0A654LYJ0-F1
#
_entry.id   AF-A0A654LYJ0-F1
#
_cell.length_a   1.000
_cell.length_b   1.000
_cell.length_c   1.000
_cell.angle_alpha   90.00
_cell.angle_beta   90.00
_cell.angle_gamma   90.00
#
_symmetry.space_group_name_H-M   'P 1'
#
loop_
_entity.id
_entity.type
_entity.pdbx_description
1 polymer ?
#
loop_
_entity_poly.entity_id
_entity_poly.type
_entity_poly.pdbx_seq_one_letter_code
_entity_poly.pdbx_strand_id
1 'polypeptide(L)'
;MLDLCREFRELLQCVCTNSPGESILLSGGLDSSILLNYMHPREAITISIDQYSSDYRYSSKIAEKYEINHNIVMPSIKAILENLEELIMDFKTFDPIFLRNSVVQLLGFKEARRLKANSIILGDGADELFGGYNFLGKYLKTPEILQSRLNKIVQNMEFVSFALAKKYDLCTTTPFLDDNIIKFSQTLSVNEKIAIHKNMIYGKFFLRSCFKEILGYEIAWRRKEALESGSGISKIGTYLENCITDTDYIEGYRKAQNEGVMIRSKEHMYYYQKYRKFFDPPIHQTGDQPEKSKRCPSCNIIFIWNGSFCKTCGAYPV
;
A
#
# COMPACT_ATOMS: atom_id res chain seq x y z
N MET A 1 11.51 19.79 18.58
CA MET A 1 11.33 19.47 17.15
C MET A 1 12.65 19.45 16.39
N LEU A 2 13.46 20.52 16.38
CA LEU A 2 14.74 20.52 15.63
C LEU A 2 15.73 19.44 16.10
N ASP A 3 15.93 19.28 17.41
CA ASP A 3 16.82 18.24 17.96
C ASP A 3 16.32 16.82 17.63
N LEU A 4 15.01 16.56 17.83
CA LEU A 4 14.38 15.29 17.45
C LEU A 4 14.54 14.99 15.95
N CYS A 5 14.44 16.02 15.10
CA CYS A 5 14.67 15.85 13.66
C CYS A 5 16.14 15.57 13.33
N ARG A 6 17.10 16.10 14.09
CA ARG A 6 18.52 15.74 13.92
C ARG A 6 18.74 14.28 14.32
N GLU A 7 18.31 13.91 15.52
CA GLU A 7 18.42 12.55 16.06
C GLU A 7 17.80 11.51 15.12
N PHE A 8 16.57 11.77 14.65
CA PHE A 8 15.90 10.86 13.72
C PHE A 8 16.63 10.73 12.38
N ARG A 9 17.16 11.83 11.84
CA ARG A 9 17.88 11.82 10.56
C ARG A 9 19.20 11.04 10.68
N GLU A 10 19.93 11.21 11.77
CA GLU A 10 21.15 10.44 12.05
C GLU A 10 20.84 8.95 12.21
N LEU A 11 19.78 8.61 12.93
CA LEU A 11 19.33 7.23 13.09
C LEU A 11 18.93 6.61 11.75
N LEU A 12 18.08 7.28 10.98
CA LEU A 12 17.63 6.78 9.68
C LEU A 12 18.78 6.65 8.68
N GLN A 13 19.72 7.60 8.68
CA GLN A 13 20.92 7.52 7.85
C GLN A 13 21.73 6.26 8.21
N CYS A 14 21.96 6.00 9.50
CA CYS A 14 22.67 4.81 9.96
C CYS A 14 21.98 3.51 9.48
N VAL A 15 20.67 3.40 9.65
CA VAL A 15 19.87 2.25 9.20
C VAL A 15 19.98 2.06 7.67
N CYS A 16 19.83 3.15 6.91
CA CYS A 16 19.91 3.14 5.45
C CYS A 16 21.30 2.75 4.94
N THR A 17 22.37 3.26 5.54
CA THR A 17 23.75 2.93 5.14
C THR A 17 24.10 1.46 5.39
N ASN A 18 23.53 0.86 6.44
CA ASN A 18 23.76 -0.55 6.78
C ASN A 18 22.85 -1.53 6.02
N SER A 19 21.92 -1.03 5.21
CA SER A 19 20.94 -1.85 4.49
C SER A 19 21.00 -1.53 2.99
N PRO A 20 21.94 -2.07 2.20
CA PRO A 20 22.02 -1.74 0.79
C PRO A 20 20.76 -2.21 0.03
N GLY A 21 20.46 -1.50 -1.06
CA GLY A 21 19.39 -1.87 -1.99
C GLY A 21 19.75 -1.47 -3.42
N GLU A 22 19.59 -2.39 -4.37
CA GLU A 22 19.95 -2.16 -5.77
C GLU A 22 18.88 -1.38 -6.54
N SER A 23 17.63 -1.48 -6.11
CA SER A 23 16.50 -0.77 -6.71
C SER A 23 15.56 -0.18 -5.65
N ILE A 24 14.73 0.79 -6.01
CA ILE A 24 13.68 1.37 -5.13
C ILE A 24 12.35 1.48 -5.87
N LEU A 25 11.26 1.14 -5.19
CA LEU A 25 9.91 1.48 -5.65
C LEU A 25 9.62 2.95 -5.31
N LEU A 26 9.73 3.82 -6.31
CA LEU A 26 9.68 5.28 -6.17
C LEU A 26 8.33 5.83 -6.60
N SER A 27 7.47 6.19 -5.66
CA SER A 27 6.21 6.90 -5.93
C SER A 27 6.36 8.43 -5.99
N GLY A 28 7.52 8.96 -5.60
CA GLY A 28 7.66 10.40 -5.29
C GLY A 28 6.80 10.84 -4.09
N GLY A 29 6.30 9.88 -3.31
CA GLY A 29 5.70 10.11 -2.00
C GLY A 29 6.75 10.53 -0.98
N LEU A 30 6.31 11.00 0.20
CA LEU A 30 7.21 11.41 1.27
C LEU A 30 8.23 10.30 1.61
N ASP A 31 7.75 9.08 1.79
CA ASP A 31 8.53 7.99 2.37
C ASP A 31 9.60 7.50 1.40
N SER A 32 9.23 7.17 0.16
CA SER A 32 10.17 6.75 -0.88
C SER A 32 11.17 7.86 -1.24
N SER A 33 10.77 9.14 -1.17
CA SER A 33 11.68 10.27 -1.39
C SER A 33 12.69 10.45 -0.25
N ILE A 34 12.29 10.19 1.01
CA ILE A 34 13.21 10.17 2.15
C ILE A 34 14.24 9.04 1.97
N LEU A 35 13.80 7.84 1.60
CA LEU A 35 14.72 6.70 1.42
C LEU A 35 15.68 6.94 0.25
N LEU A 36 15.18 7.47 -0.88
CA LEU A 36 16.02 7.82 -2.03
C LEU A 36 17.16 8.78 -1.65
N ASN A 37 16.89 9.76 -0.77
CA ASN A 37 17.89 10.71 -0.28
C ASN A 37 19.08 10.05 0.44
N TYR A 38 18.89 8.89 1.08
CA TYR A 38 19.92 8.26 1.90
C TYR A 38 20.54 7.01 1.26
N MET A 39 19.80 6.30 0.43
CA MET A 39 20.19 4.95 -0.01
C MET A 39 20.83 4.92 -1.39
N HIS A 40 20.58 5.91 -2.24
CA HIS A 40 21.17 6.04 -3.59
C HIS A 40 21.22 4.71 -4.39
N PRO A 41 20.10 4.02 -4.58
CA PRO A 41 20.07 2.77 -5.34
C PRO A 41 20.44 3.00 -6.81
N ARG A 42 20.80 1.92 -7.51
CA ARG A 42 21.12 1.98 -8.95
C ARG A 42 19.90 2.31 -9.79
N GLU A 43 18.75 1.74 -9.45
CA GLU A 43 17.52 1.85 -10.24
C GLU A 43 16.36 2.42 -9.40
N ALA A 44 15.70 3.46 -9.87
CA ALA A 44 14.38 3.86 -9.38
C ALA A 44 13.30 3.34 -10.30
N ILE A 45 12.22 2.79 -9.75
CA ILE A 45 11.11 2.20 -10.50
C ILE A 45 9.80 2.87 -10.08
N THR A 46 9.06 3.40 -11.04
CA THR A 46 7.72 3.95 -10.82
C THR A 46 6.72 3.23 -11.69
N ILE A 47 5.61 2.81 -11.11
CA ILE A 47 4.47 2.30 -11.88
C ILE A 47 3.45 3.42 -12.03
N SER A 48 3.06 3.71 -13.26
CA SER A 48 2.07 4.73 -13.56
C SER A 48 1.25 4.33 -14.78
N ILE A 49 -0.07 4.43 -14.74
CA ILE A 49 -0.90 4.09 -15.91
C ILE A 49 -0.80 5.15 -17.03
N ASP A 50 -0.47 6.40 -16.68
CA ASP A 50 -0.25 7.50 -17.62
C ASP A 50 0.62 8.62 -17.01
N GLN A 51 0.98 9.60 -17.84
CA GLN A 51 1.77 10.78 -17.43
C GLN A 51 1.02 11.77 -16.52
N TYR A 52 -0.30 11.62 -16.39
CA TYR A 52 -1.15 12.53 -15.61
C TYR A 52 -1.32 12.07 -14.16
N SER A 53 -0.91 10.84 -13.87
CA SER A 53 -0.95 10.28 -12.53
C SER A 53 0.06 10.99 -11.63
N SER A 54 -0.29 11.18 -10.36
CA SER A 54 0.51 12.00 -9.44
C SER A 54 1.88 11.38 -9.18
N ASP A 55 1.97 10.06 -9.09
CA ASP A 55 3.23 9.38 -8.86
C ASP A 55 4.19 9.55 -10.03
N TYR A 56 3.72 9.63 -11.30
CA TYR A 56 4.55 10.02 -12.44
C TYR A 56 5.21 11.37 -12.17
N ARG A 57 4.40 12.41 -11.94
CA ARG A 57 4.89 13.78 -11.75
C ARG A 57 5.88 13.90 -10.59
N TYR A 58 5.53 13.37 -9.42
CA TYR A 58 6.37 13.52 -8.23
C TYR A 58 7.61 12.63 -8.26
N SER A 59 7.52 11.41 -8.80
CA SER A 59 8.69 10.54 -8.93
C SER A 59 9.68 11.09 -9.94
N SER A 60 9.24 11.62 -11.09
CA SER A 60 10.12 12.26 -12.06
C SER A 60 10.86 13.45 -11.44
N LYS A 61 10.14 14.28 -10.69
CA LYS A 61 10.75 15.44 -10.02
C LYS A 61 11.82 15.05 -9.00
N ILE A 62 11.55 14.04 -8.17
CA ILE A 62 12.52 13.63 -7.16
C ILE A 62 13.67 12.83 -7.78
N ALA A 63 13.42 12.07 -8.84
CA ALA A 63 14.46 11.35 -9.57
C ALA A 63 15.42 12.31 -10.28
N GLU A 64 14.90 13.36 -10.94
CA GLU A 64 15.70 14.43 -11.54
C GLU A 64 16.60 15.11 -10.51
N LYS A 65 16.04 15.44 -9.33
CA LYS A 65 16.80 16.06 -8.24
C LYS A 65 18.00 15.23 -7.77
N TYR A 66 17.89 13.90 -7.76
CA TYR A 66 18.96 13.00 -7.31
C TYR A 66 19.73 12.35 -8.46
N GLU A 67 19.47 12.73 -9.71
CA GLU A 67 20.12 12.22 -10.92
C GLU A 67 20.18 10.68 -10.98
N ILE A 68 19.12 10.01 -10.51
CA ILE A 68 19.03 8.54 -10.47
C ILE A 68 18.49 7.99 -11.81
N ASN A 69 18.95 6.79 -12.21
CA ASN A 69 18.34 6.09 -13.33
C ASN A 69 16.89 5.74 -13.02
N HIS A 70 15.95 6.37 -13.73
CA HIS A 70 14.53 6.32 -13.41
C HIS A 70 13.72 5.60 -14.49
N ASN A 71 13.19 4.44 -14.12
CA ASN A 71 12.39 3.56 -14.97
C ASN A 71 10.91 3.77 -14.65
N ILE A 72 10.18 4.42 -15.54
CA ILE A 72 8.74 4.58 -15.44
C ILE A 72 8.06 3.50 -16.28
N VAL A 73 7.33 2.60 -15.63
CA VAL A 73 6.58 1.52 -16.27
C VAL A 73 5.14 1.95 -16.46
N MET A 74 4.69 1.97 -17.72
CA MET A 74 3.32 2.24 -18.12
C MET A 74 2.64 0.98 -18.67
N PRO A 75 2.07 0.13 -17.81
CA PRO A 75 1.45 -1.12 -18.24
C PRO A 75 0.15 -0.85 -19.01
N SER A 76 -0.14 -1.69 -20.00
CA SER A 76 -1.46 -1.68 -20.65
C SER A 76 -2.54 -2.19 -19.69
N ILE A 77 -3.81 -1.80 -19.94
CA ILE A 77 -4.95 -2.31 -19.17
C ILE A 77 -4.98 -3.85 -19.19
N LYS A 78 -4.70 -4.46 -20.35
CA LYS A 78 -4.62 -5.92 -20.47
C LYS A 78 -3.56 -6.52 -19.53
N ALA A 79 -2.35 -5.95 -19.54
CA ALA A 79 -1.29 -6.40 -18.63
C ALA A 79 -1.72 -6.23 -17.16
N ILE A 80 -2.35 -5.11 -16.79
CA ILE A 80 -2.85 -4.93 -15.42
C ILE A 80 -3.86 -6.03 -15.05
N LEU A 81 -4.84 -6.33 -15.90
CA LEU A 81 -5.84 -7.37 -15.64
C LEU A 81 -5.23 -8.77 -15.51
N GLU A 82 -4.22 -9.10 -16.32
CA GLU A 82 -3.47 -10.36 -16.21
C GLU A 82 -2.73 -10.48 -14.87
N ASN A 83 -2.08 -9.40 -14.43
CA ASN A 83 -1.39 -9.37 -13.14
C ASN A 83 -2.37 -9.36 -11.94
N LEU A 84 -3.58 -8.81 -12.10
CA LEU A 84 -4.65 -8.92 -11.10
C LEU A 84 -5.12 -10.36 -10.95
N GLU A 85 -5.27 -11.11 -12.06
CA GLU A 85 -5.62 -12.54 -12.01
C GLU A 85 -4.54 -13.37 -11.30
N GLU A 86 -3.27 -13.05 -11.52
CA GLU A 86 -2.13 -13.65 -10.79
C GLU A 86 -2.24 -13.40 -9.27
N LEU A 87 -2.54 -12.17 -8.85
CA LEU A 87 -2.72 -11.84 -7.43
C LEU A 87 -3.94 -12.54 -6.80
N ILE A 88 -5.03 -12.66 -7.55
CA ILE A 88 -6.23 -13.39 -7.10
C ILE A 88 -5.86 -14.84 -6.80
N MET A 89 -5.05 -15.47 -7.65
CA MET A 89 -4.55 -16.83 -7.44
C MET A 89 -3.63 -16.93 -6.23
N ASP A 90 -2.61 -16.07 -6.14
CA ASP A 90 -1.60 -16.13 -5.08
C ASP A 90 -2.19 -15.90 -3.68
N PHE A 91 -3.08 -14.91 -3.57
CA PHE A 91 -3.60 -14.44 -2.28
C PHE A 91 -5.02 -14.91 -1.97
N LYS A 92 -5.64 -15.68 -2.88
CA LYS A 92 -7.01 -16.21 -2.72
C LYS A 92 -7.99 -15.11 -2.30
N THR A 93 -7.97 -14.00 -3.02
CA THR A 93 -8.76 -12.81 -2.70
C THR A 93 -9.41 -12.23 -3.94
N PHE A 94 -10.53 -11.56 -3.74
CA PHE A 94 -11.23 -10.73 -4.70
C PHE A 94 -11.52 -9.34 -4.11
N ASP A 95 -10.77 -8.92 -3.09
CA ASP A 95 -10.81 -7.57 -2.54
C ASP A 95 -10.26 -6.54 -3.54
N PRO A 96 -11.10 -5.61 -4.06
CA PRO A 96 -10.65 -4.61 -5.01
C PRO A 96 -9.54 -3.68 -4.48
N ILE A 97 -9.57 -3.34 -3.19
CA ILE A 97 -8.59 -2.40 -2.62
C ILE A 97 -7.23 -3.08 -2.51
N PHE A 98 -7.20 -4.30 -1.96
CA PHE A 98 -5.98 -5.11 -1.91
C PHE A 98 -5.41 -5.32 -3.32
N LEU A 99 -6.22 -5.78 -4.27
CA LEU A 99 -5.74 -6.11 -5.62
C LEU A 99 -5.15 -4.90 -6.34
N ARG A 100 -5.82 -3.74 -6.28
CA ARG A 100 -5.31 -2.51 -6.90
C ARG A 100 -4.02 -1.99 -6.28
N ASN A 101 -3.85 -2.10 -4.96
CA ASN A 101 -2.59 -1.70 -4.31
C ASN A 101 -1.47 -2.71 -4.61
N SER A 102 -1.78 -4.00 -4.56
CA SER A 102 -0.80 -5.09 -4.75
C SER A 102 -0.28 -5.17 -6.18
N VAL A 103 -1.10 -4.85 -7.20
CA VAL A 103 -0.65 -4.89 -8.61
C VAL A 103 0.42 -3.86 -8.91
N VAL A 104 0.39 -2.70 -8.25
CA VAL A 104 1.44 -1.67 -8.33
C VAL A 104 2.78 -2.26 -7.87
N GLN A 105 2.79 -2.93 -6.73
CA GLN A 105 4.02 -3.53 -6.19
C GLN A 105 4.50 -4.69 -7.04
N LEU A 106 3.59 -5.59 -7.45
CA LEU A 106 3.93 -6.74 -8.29
C LEU A 106 4.58 -6.31 -9.61
N LEU A 107 4.03 -5.30 -10.29
CA LEU A 107 4.62 -4.76 -11.51
C LEU A 107 6.00 -4.15 -11.26
N GLY A 108 6.17 -3.44 -10.14
CA GLY A 108 7.47 -2.93 -9.71
C GLY A 108 8.52 -4.04 -9.51
N PHE A 109 8.09 -5.18 -8.96
CA PHE A 109 8.99 -6.31 -8.68
C PHE A 109 9.37 -7.05 -9.95
N LYS A 110 8.41 -7.23 -10.88
CA LYS A 110 8.70 -7.74 -12.23
C LYS A 110 9.73 -6.85 -12.95
N GLU A 111 9.59 -5.54 -12.83
CA GLU A 111 10.53 -4.60 -13.43
C GLU A 111 11.90 -4.64 -12.77
N ALA A 112 11.98 -4.73 -11.44
CA ALA A 112 13.24 -4.89 -10.73
C ALA A 112 13.99 -6.14 -11.20
N ARG A 113 13.29 -7.26 -11.38
CA ARG A 113 13.89 -8.48 -11.97
C ARG A 113 14.30 -8.31 -13.42
N ARG A 114 13.51 -7.62 -14.24
CA ARG A 114 13.88 -7.30 -15.64
C ARG A 114 15.18 -6.48 -15.70
N LEU A 115 15.37 -5.56 -14.76
CA LEU A 115 16.58 -4.74 -14.58
C LEU A 115 17.73 -5.49 -13.88
N LYS A 116 17.56 -6.79 -13.62
CA LYS A 116 18.52 -7.67 -12.95
C LYS A 116 18.90 -7.19 -11.54
N ALA A 117 17.97 -6.53 -10.85
CA ALA A 117 18.12 -6.20 -9.44
C ALA A 117 17.81 -7.44 -8.57
N ASN A 118 18.60 -7.61 -7.51
CA ASN A 118 18.42 -8.66 -6.50
C ASN A 118 17.76 -8.15 -5.22
N SER A 119 17.71 -6.83 -5.04
CA SER A 119 17.07 -6.20 -3.89
C SER A 119 16.24 -4.99 -4.27
N ILE A 120 15.19 -4.74 -3.50
CA ILE A 120 14.26 -3.62 -3.69
C ILE A 120 13.98 -2.90 -2.36
N ILE A 121 14.11 -1.58 -2.39
CA ILE A 121 13.83 -0.68 -1.28
C ILE A 121 12.36 -0.29 -1.32
N LEU A 122 11.72 -0.34 -0.15
CA LEU A 122 10.29 -0.05 0.02
C LEU A 122 10.07 0.90 1.20
N GLY A 123 9.08 1.78 1.06
CA GLY A 123 8.65 2.72 2.10
C GLY A 123 7.71 2.14 3.15
N ASP A 124 7.56 0.81 3.19
CA ASP A 124 6.65 0.10 4.10
C ASP A 124 6.97 0.43 5.57
N GLY A 125 5.93 0.59 6.39
CA GLY A 125 6.03 0.95 7.81
C GLY A 125 5.92 2.45 8.09
N ALA A 126 6.23 3.33 7.13
CA ALA A 126 6.21 4.77 7.40
C ALA A 126 4.79 5.30 7.76
N ASP A 127 3.76 4.83 7.06
CA ASP A 127 2.38 5.24 7.33
C ASP A 127 1.86 4.69 8.68
N GLU A 128 2.23 3.47 9.02
CA GLU A 128 1.88 2.79 10.28
C GLU A 128 2.53 3.48 11.48
N LEU A 129 3.83 3.73 11.41
CA LEU A 129 4.64 4.22 12.53
C LEU A 129 4.44 5.71 12.77
N PHE A 130 4.27 6.50 11.70
CA PHE A 130 4.19 7.96 11.78
C PHE A 130 2.79 8.51 11.48
N GLY A 131 1.77 7.65 11.41
CA GLY A 131 0.36 8.06 11.32
C GLY A 131 -0.01 8.69 9.98
N GLY A 132 0.32 8.05 8.87
CA GLY A 132 0.11 8.57 7.52
C GLY A 132 -1.27 8.33 6.92
N TYR A 133 -2.10 7.46 7.50
CA TYR A 133 -3.42 7.15 6.98
C TYR A 133 -4.42 8.32 7.16
N ASN A 134 -4.99 8.80 6.05
CA ASN A 134 -5.90 9.96 6.02
C ASN A 134 -7.09 9.83 7.00
N PHE A 135 -7.62 8.62 7.22
CA PHE A 135 -8.75 8.41 8.12
C PHE A 135 -8.42 8.69 9.60
N LEU A 136 -7.14 8.73 9.98
CA LEU A 136 -6.74 9.00 11.37
C LEU A 136 -7.03 10.44 11.79
N GLY A 137 -7.07 11.37 10.83
CA GLY A 137 -7.34 12.79 11.08
C GLY A 137 -8.67 13.06 11.79
N LYS A 138 -9.68 12.18 11.63
CA LYS A 138 -10.98 12.33 12.32
C LYS A 138 -10.88 12.16 13.84
N TYR A 139 -9.80 11.58 14.35
CA TYR A 139 -9.56 11.34 15.78
C TYR A 139 -8.62 12.37 16.40
N LEU A 140 -8.23 13.43 15.68
CA LEU A 140 -7.29 14.43 16.20
C LEU A 140 -7.81 15.14 17.47
N LYS A 141 -9.13 15.27 17.60
CA LYS A 141 -9.78 15.84 18.80
C LYS A 141 -9.96 14.84 19.95
N THR A 142 -9.55 13.59 19.77
CA THR A 142 -9.68 12.50 20.76
C THR A 142 -8.36 11.70 20.85
N PRO A 143 -7.33 12.27 21.49
CA PRO A 143 -5.96 11.73 21.50
C PRO A 143 -5.86 10.28 21.98
N GLU A 144 -6.67 9.86 22.95
CA GLU A 144 -6.68 8.50 23.50
C GLU A 144 -7.17 7.48 22.46
N ILE A 145 -8.21 7.85 21.70
CA ILE A 145 -8.74 7.03 20.60
C ILE A 145 -7.70 6.97 19.47
N LEU A 146 -7.08 8.11 19.14
CA LEU A 146 -6.05 8.15 18.11
C LEU A 146 -4.85 7.28 18.48
N GLN A 147 -4.35 7.36 19.71
CA GLN A 147 -3.26 6.53 20.21
C GLN A 147 -3.63 5.04 20.15
N SER A 148 -4.84 4.66 20.60
CA SER A 148 -5.31 3.27 20.54
C SER A 148 -5.39 2.75 19.10
N ARG A 149 -5.84 3.59 18.16
CA ARG A 149 -5.89 3.25 16.72
C ARG A 149 -4.51 3.07 16.13
N LEU A 150 -3.57 3.97 16.42
CA LEU A 150 -2.18 3.86 15.98
C LEU A 150 -1.53 2.58 16.52
N ASN A 151 -1.69 2.29 17.81
CA ASN A 151 -1.17 1.06 18.42
C ASN A 151 -1.71 -0.19 17.72
N LYS A 152 -3.02 -0.22 17.41
CA LYS A 152 -3.64 -1.33 16.66
C LYS A 152 -3.09 -1.45 15.24
N ILE A 153 -2.81 -0.34 14.55
CA ILE A 153 -2.23 -0.37 13.21
C ILE A 153 -0.82 -0.98 13.27
N VAL A 154 0.03 -0.50 14.18
CA VAL A 154 1.40 -1.02 14.34
C VAL A 154 1.40 -2.49 14.73
N GLN A 155 0.51 -2.92 15.63
CA GLN A 155 0.41 -4.33 16.05
C GLN A 155 -0.08 -5.29 14.97
N ASN A 156 -0.85 -4.80 14.00
CA ASN A 156 -1.48 -5.62 12.96
C ASN A 156 -0.97 -5.29 11.56
N MET A 157 0.13 -4.53 11.43
CA MET A 157 0.68 -4.18 10.13
C MET A 157 1.19 -5.44 9.41
N GLU A 158 0.85 -5.55 8.14
CA GLU A 158 1.19 -6.68 7.29
C GLU A 158 1.38 -6.15 5.89
N PHE A 159 2.47 -6.58 5.26
CA PHE A 159 2.89 -6.05 3.97
C PHE A 159 2.91 -7.16 2.92
N VAL A 160 2.13 -6.97 1.87
CA VAL A 160 2.08 -7.88 0.72
C VAL A 160 3.43 -7.96 -0.01
N SER A 161 4.25 -6.92 0.12
CA SER A 161 5.59 -6.82 -0.44
C SER A 161 6.46 -8.01 -0.08
N PHE A 162 6.45 -8.49 1.16
CA PHE A 162 7.29 -9.63 1.57
C PHE A 162 6.93 -10.93 0.85
N ALA A 163 5.63 -11.19 0.68
CA ALA A 163 5.16 -12.36 -0.06
C ALA A 163 5.51 -12.26 -1.55
N LEU A 164 5.33 -11.07 -2.15
CA LEU A 164 5.73 -10.81 -3.53
C LEU A 164 7.25 -10.93 -3.71
N ALA A 165 8.04 -10.42 -2.78
CA ALA A 165 9.50 -10.43 -2.89
C ALA A 165 10.04 -11.85 -2.89
N LYS A 166 9.51 -12.69 -1.99
CA LYS A 166 9.80 -14.13 -1.98
C LYS A 166 9.42 -14.80 -3.30
N LYS A 167 8.27 -14.46 -3.90
CA LYS A 167 7.83 -15.02 -5.19
C LYS A 167 8.80 -14.67 -6.32
N TYR A 168 9.33 -13.45 -6.32
CA TYR A 168 10.22 -12.93 -7.37
C TYR A 168 11.71 -13.08 -7.07
N ASP A 169 12.07 -13.77 -5.98
CA ASP A 169 13.45 -13.94 -5.51
C ASP A 169 14.18 -12.59 -5.36
N LEU A 170 13.51 -11.65 -4.67
CA LEU A 170 14.02 -10.32 -4.33
C LEU A 170 14.22 -10.21 -2.82
N CYS A 171 15.35 -9.65 -2.41
CA CYS A 171 15.55 -9.19 -1.03
C CYS A 171 14.86 -7.84 -0.84
N THR A 172 14.01 -7.71 0.19
CA THR A 172 13.40 -6.42 0.54
C THR A 172 14.25 -5.65 1.53
N THR A 173 14.40 -4.35 1.29
CA THR A 173 14.97 -3.41 2.25
C THR A 173 13.90 -2.41 2.67
N THR A 174 13.50 -2.45 3.93
CA THR A 174 12.44 -1.60 4.52
C THR A 174 12.96 -0.85 5.73
N PRO A 175 13.71 0.26 5.56
CA PRO A 175 14.39 0.95 6.68
C PRO A 175 13.45 1.43 7.79
N PHE A 176 12.20 1.77 7.46
CA PHE A 176 11.23 2.18 8.47
C PHE A 176 10.82 1.05 9.41
N LEU A 177 10.98 -0.22 9.02
CA LEU A 177 10.70 -1.38 9.86
C LEU A 177 11.89 -1.83 10.71
N ASP A 178 13.00 -1.08 10.70
CA ASP A 178 14.11 -1.31 11.64
C ASP A 178 13.65 -1.09 13.09
N ASP A 179 14.09 -1.98 14.00
CA ASP A 179 13.69 -1.95 15.41
C ASP A 179 13.98 -0.61 16.09
N ASN A 180 15.06 0.07 15.72
CA ASN A 180 15.40 1.37 16.30
C ASN A 180 14.49 2.47 15.78
N ILE A 181 14.07 2.40 14.51
CA ILE A 181 13.09 3.33 13.93
C ILE A 181 11.71 3.10 14.55
N ILE A 182 11.31 1.84 14.75
CA ILE A 182 10.07 1.50 15.44
C ILE A 182 10.09 2.05 16.87
N LYS A 183 11.15 1.78 17.64
CA LYS A 183 11.30 2.30 19.01
C LYS A 183 11.27 3.83 19.05
N PHE A 184 11.99 4.49 18.15
CA PHE A 184 11.95 5.95 18.04
C PHE A 184 10.53 6.44 17.76
N SER A 185 9.81 5.82 16.82
CA SER A 185 8.43 6.23 16.50
C SER A 185 7.47 6.12 17.70
N GLN A 186 7.76 5.24 18.67
CA GLN A 186 6.95 5.06 19.87
C GLN A 186 7.16 6.16 20.91
N THR A 187 8.26 6.93 20.83
CA THR A 187 8.51 8.07 21.73
C THR A 187 7.70 9.31 21.31
N LEU A 188 7.28 9.38 20.05
CA LEU A 188 6.51 10.50 19.50
C LEU A 188 5.06 10.48 19.99
N SER A 189 4.58 11.66 20.41
CA SER A 189 3.18 11.89 20.73
C SER A 189 2.28 11.83 19.47
N VAL A 190 0.98 11.59 19.67
CA VAL A 190 0.01 11.57 18.54
C VAL A 190 -0.01 12.89 17.76
N ASN A 191 0.21 14.03 18.42
CA ASN A 191 0.22 15.36 17.80
C ASN A 191 1.51 15.62 17.00
N GLU A 192 2.61 14.94 17.31
CA GLU A 192 3.81 14.99 16.48
C GLU A 192 3.65 14.14 15.22
N LYS A 193 2.85 13.08 15.29
CA LYS A 193 2.53 12.22 14.13
C LYS A 193 1.48 12.85 13.22
N ILE A 194 0.43 13.44 13.78
CA ILE A 194 -0.70 14.01 13.04
C ILE A 194 -1.04 15.39 13.58
N ALA A 195 -1.00 16.40 12.71
CA ALA A 195 -1.30 17.78 13.10
C ALA A 195 -1.90 18.60 11.96
N ILE A 196 -2.42 19.78 12.31
CA ILE A 196 -2.93 20.76 11.36
C ILE A 196 -1.77 21.63 10.87
N HIS A 197 -1.62 21.73 9.55
CA HIS A 197 -0.71 22.64 8.87
C HIS A 197 -1.47 23.39 7.78
N LYS A 198 -1.40 24.73 7.74
CA LYS A 198 -2.10 25.56 6.74
C LYS A 198 -3.57 25.14 6.53
N ASN A 199 -4.32 25.02 7.62
CA ASN A 199 -5.75 24.64 7.64
C ASN A 199 -6.06 23.23 7.10
N MET A 200 -5.06 22.37 6.98
CA MET A 200 -5.23 20.98 6.56
C MET A 200 -4.63 20.02 7.58
N ILE A 201 -5.27 18.88 7.79
CA ILE A 201 -4.73 17.81 8.64
C ILE A 201 -3.72 17.00 7.82
N TYR A 202 -2.52 16.85 8.35
CA TYR A 202 -1.47 16.01 7.77
C TYR A 202 -1.07 14.91 8.74
N GLY A 203 -1.08 13.67 8.24
CA GLY A 203 -0.32 12.57 8.84
C GLY A 203 1.17 12.66 8.54
N LYS A 204 2.00 11.88 9.25
CA LYS A 204 3.46 11.91 9.15
C LYS A 204 4.05 13.30 9.40
N PHE A 205 3.39 14.12 10.21
CA PHE A 205 3.73 15.53 10.42
C PHE A 205 5.19 15.71 10.87
N PHE A 206 5.68 14.83 11.75
CA PHE A 206 7.07 14.75 12.16
C PHE A 206 8.02 14.58 10.96
N LEU A 207 7.83 13.55 10.14
CA LEU A 207 8.66 13.30 8.94
C LEU A 207 8.63 14.50 7.98
N ARG A 208 7.43 15.03 7.69
CA ARG A 208 7.29 16.21 6.82
C ARG A 208 8.09 17.40 7.34
N SER A 209 8.07 17.62 8.65
CA SER A 209 8.79 18.71 9.30
C SER A 209 10.31 18.52 9.23
N CYS A 210 10.80 17.29 9.45
CA CYS A 210 12.22 16.99 9.44
C CYS A 210 12.86 17.00 8.05
N PHE A 211 12.07 16.72 7.00
CA PHE A 211 12.57 16.56 5.63
C PHE A 211 12.16 17.68 4.66
N LYS A 212 11.39 18.69 5.08
CA LYS A 212 10.96 19.78 4.18
C LYS A 212 12.09 20.55 3.52
N GLU A 213 13.18 20.81 4.24
CA GLU A 213 14.34 21.55 3.69
C GLU A 213 15.19 20.64 2.80
N ILE A 214 15.21 19.33 3.07
CA ILE A 214 15.96 18.34 2.30
C ILE A 214 15.24 18.03 1.00
N LEU A 215 13.95 17.71 1.03
CA LEU A 215 13.18 17.28 -0.13
C LEU A 215 12.60 18.46 -0.91
N GLY A 216 12.34 19.57 -0.25
CA GLY A 216 11.58 20.71 -0.77
C GLY A 216 10.11 20.66 -0.34
N TYR A 217 9.50 21.83 -0.22
CA TYR A 217 8.16 21.98 0.34
C TYR A 217 7.08 21.20 -0.43
N GLU A 218 7.15 21.16 -1.75
CA GLU A 218 6.16 20.48 -2.61
C GLU A 218 6.10 18.98 -2.32
N ILE A 219 7.25 18.30 -2.18
CA ILE A 219 7.30 16.87 -1.89
C ILE A 219 6.96 16.61 -0.43
N ALA A 220 7.56 17.37 0.50
CA ALA A 220 7.35 17.15 1.92
C ALA A 220 5.91 17.38 2.37
N TRP A 221 5.19 18.32 1.75
CA TRP A 221 3.81 18.64 2.10
C TRP A 221 2.78 18.19 1.05
N ARG A 222 3.12 17.29 0.13
CA ARG A 222 2.11 16.70 -0.77
C ARG A 222 1.05 15.92 0.01
N ARG A 223 -0.18 15.90 -0.52
CA ARG A 223 -1.26 15.09 0.04
C ARG A 223 -0.89 13.60 -0.04
N LYS A 224 -1.32 12.82 0.96
CA LYS A 224 -1.15 11.37 0.95
C LYS A 224 -2.12 10.77 -0.06
N GLU A 225 -1.57 10.00 -0.98
CA GLU A 225 -2.30 9.14 -1.90
C GLU A 225 -1.93 7.67 -1.61
N ALA A 226 -2.90 6.77 -1.76
CA ALA A 226 -2.63 5.33 -1.73
C ALA A 226 -2.01 4.89 -3.06
N LEU A 227 -1.34 3.72 -3.10
CA LEU A 227 -0.52 3.31 -4.25
C LEU A 227 -1.36 3.24 -5.54
N GLU A 228 -2.58 2.72 -5.46
CA GLU A 228 -3.50 2.63 -6.59
C GLU A 228 -3.98 3.99 -7.09
N SER A 229 -4.11 4.96 -6.20
CA SER A 229 -4.53 6.31 -6.57
C SER A 229 -3.38 7.08 -7.21
N GLY A 230 -2.19 7.01 -6.59
CA GLY A 230 -0.99 7.72 -7.05
C GLY A 230 -0.51 7.26 -8.41
N SER A 231 -0.51 5.94 -8.64
CA SER A 231 -0.18 5.31 -9.94
C SER A 231 -1.28 5.43 -11.00
N GLY A 232 -2.49 5.84 -10.61
CA GLY A 232 -3.66 5.87 -11.48
C GLY A 232 -4.34 4.51 -11.73
N ILE A 233 -3.87 3.43 -11.12
CA ILE A 233 -4.51 2.09 -11.19
C ILE A 233 -5.97 2.10 -10.72
N SER A 234 -6.38 3.06 -9.88
CA SER A 234 -7.78 3.28 -9.51
C SER A 234 -8.73 3.42 -10.71
N LYS A 235 -8.23 3.88 -11.87
CA LYS A 235 -8.98 3.97 -13.13
C LYS A 235 -9.44 2.61 -13.67
N ILE A 236 -8.83 1.50 -13.24
CA ILE A 236 -9.29 0.14 -13.59
C ILE A 236 -10.69 -0.13 -13.07
N GLY A 237 -11.05 0.39 -11.89
CA GLY A 237 -12.42 0.28 -11.38
C GLY A 237 -13.42 0.93 -12.32
N THR A 238 -13.14 2.16 -12.79
CA THR A 238 -13.98 2.86 -13.77
C THR A 238 -14.02 2.15 -15.13
N TYR A 239 -12.89 1.63 -15.59
CA TYR A 239 -12.83 0.85 -16.83
C TYR A 239 -13.76 -0.38 -16.75
N LEU A 240 -13.67 -1.16 -15.68
CA LEU A 240 -14.52 -2.33 -15.47
C LEU A 240 -16.01 -1.95 -15.34
N GLU A 241 -16.30 -0.84 -14.67
CA GLU A 241 -17.67 -0.35 -14.53
C GLU A 241 -18.32 0.00 -15.88
N ASN A 242 -17.53 0.50 -16.83
CA ASN A 242 -18.00 0.86 -18.17
C ASN A 242 -18.01 -0.33 -19.14
N CYS A 243 -17.08 -1.28 -18.98
CA CYS A 243 -16.96 -2.43 -19.89
C CYS A 243 -17.94 -3.56 -19.57
N ILE A 244 -18.40 -3.66 -18.32
CA ILE A 244 -19.34 -4.70 -17.91
C ILE A 244 -20.77 -4.18 -18.08
N THR A 245 -21.59 -4.91 -18.84
CA THR A 245 -22.99 -4.52 -19.06
C THR A 245 -23.82 -4.71 -17.79
N ASP A 246 -24.92 -3.97 -17.65
CA ASP A 246 -25.82 -4.13 -16.50
C ASP A 246 -26.47 -5.53 -16.48
N THR A 247 -26.70 -6.12 -17.65
CA THR A 247 -27.21 -7.49 -17.79
C THR A 247 -26.22 -8.51 -17.24
N ASP A 248 -24.95 -8.45 -17.67
CA ASP A 248 -23.89 -9.34 -17.16
C ASP A 248 -23.69 -9.14 -15.65
N TYR A 249 -23.79 -7.89 -15.18
CA TYR A 249 -23.70 -7.58 -13.76
C TYR A 249 -24.81 -8.24 -12.94
N ILE A 250 -26.07 -8.12 -13.39
CA ILE A 250 -27.22 -8.71 -12.70
C ILE A 250 -27.12 -10.24 -12.67
N GLU A 251 -26.70 -10.86 -13.77
CA GLU A 251 -26.52 -12.32 -13.82
C GLU A 251 -25.42 -12.79 -12.87
N GLY A 252 -24.24 -12.15 -12.94
CA GLY A 252 -23.12 -12.48 -12.05
C GLY A 252 -23.43 -12.20 -10.58
N TYR A 253 -24.17 -11.12 -10.28
CA TYR A 253 -24.66 -10.83 -8.93
C TYR A 253 -25.55 -11.95 -8.39
N ARG A 254 -26.53 -12.42 -9.17
CA ARG A 254 -27.43 -13.50 -8.75
C ARG A 254 -26.66 -14.80 -8.51
N LYS A 255 -25.71 -15.13 -9.38
CA LYS A 255 -24.84 -16.30 -9.20
C LYS A 255 -24.03 -16.21 -7.91
N ALA A 256 -23.39 -15.07 -7.66
CA ALA A 256 -22.62 -14.85 -6.44
C ALA A 256 -23.48 -14.90 -5.17
N GLN A 257 -24.72 -14.36 -5.23
CA GLN A 257 -25.66 -14.42 -4.12
C GLN A 257 -26.04 -15.86 -3.75
N ASN A 258 -26.27 -16.72 -4.75
CA ASN A 258 -26.51 -18.16 -4.53
C ASN A 258 -25.30 -18.89 -3.94
N GLU A 259 -24.10 -18.35 -4.14
CA GLU A 259 -22.84 -18.82 -3.56
C GLU A 259 -22.52 -18.16 -2.20
N GLY A 260 -23.46 -17.39 -1.63
CA GLY A 260 -23.31 -16.74 -0.32
C GLY A 260 -22.39 -15.51 -0.32
N VAL A 261 -22.20 -14.86 -1.48
CA VAL A 261 -21.34 -13.69 -1.65
C VAL A 261 -22.16 -12.46 -2.07
N MET A 262 -22.02 -11.38 -1.30
CA MET A 262 -22.61 -10.08 -1.58
C MET A 262 -21.67 -9.24 -2.45
N ILE A 263 -22.05 -9.07 -3.71
CA ILE A 263 -21.35 -8.21 -4.67
C ILE A 263 -21.72 -6.73 -4.44
N ARG A 264 -20.77 -5.81 -4.66
CA ARG A 264 -20.88 -4.39 -4.28
C ARG A 264 -20.70 -3.42 -5.46
N SER A 265 -20.12 -3.90 -6.56
CA SER A 265 -19.85 -3.13 -7.79
C SER A 265 -19.52 -4.11 -8.92
N LYS A 266 -19.48 -3.62 -10.17
CA LYS A 266 -19.07 -4.45 -11.31
C LYS A 266 -17.61 -4.88 -11.21
N GLU A 267 -16.74 -4.02 -10.68
CA GLU A 267 -15.35 -4.39 -10.35
C GLU A 267 -15.29 -5.56 -9.35
N HIS A 268 -16.06 -5.49 -8.25
CA HIS A 268 -16.07 -6.56 -7.25
C HIS A 268 -16.59 -7.88 -7.85
N MET A 269 -17.61 -7.80 -8.72
CA MET A 269 -18.10 -8.96 -9.47
C MET A 269 -17.02 -9.55 -10.39
N TYR A 270 -16.31 -8.71 -11.13
CA TYR A 270 -15.26 -9.15 -12.05
C TYR A 270 -14.18 -9.95 -11.32
N TYR A 271 -13.67 -9.42 -10.20
CA TYR A 271 -12.66 -10.15 -9.41
C TYR A 271 -13.23 -11.43 -8.79
N TYR A 272 -14.50 -11.42 -8.36
CA TYR A 272 -15.14 -12.64 -7.86
C TYR A 272 -15.28 -13.72 -8.94
N GLN A 273 -15.67 -13.35 -10.17
CA GLN A 273 -15.73 -14.30 -11.29
C GLN A 273 -14.36 -14.88 -11.62
N LYS A 274 -13.31 -14.06 -11.58
CA LYS A 274 -11.92 -14.51 -11.73
C LYS A 274 -11.50 -15.46 -10.61
N TYR A 275 -11.81 -15.11 -9.36
CA TYR A 275 -11.58 -15.97 -8.20
C TYR A 275 -12.25 -17.34 -8.36
N ARG A 276 -13.50 -17.36 -8.85
CA ARG A 276 -14.27 -18.60 -9.07
C ARG A 276 -13.75 -19.50 -10.18
N LYS A 277 -12.79 -19.05 -11.01
CA LYS A 277 -12.08 -19.92 -11.95
C LYS A 277 -11.09 -20.86 -11.26
N PHE A 278 -10.60 -20.48 -10.07
CA PHE A 278 -9.52 -21.18 -9.38
C PHE A 278 -9.94 -21.76 -8.04
N PHE A 279 -10.93 -21.16 -7.38
CA PHE A 279 -11.33 -21.53 -6.02
C PHE A 279 -12.84 -21.67 -5.90
N ASP A 280 -13.28 -22.62 -5.08
CA ASP A 280 -14.67 -22.77 -4.67
C ASP A 280 -15.21 -21.54 -3.93
N PRO A 281 -16.55 -21.38 -3.85
CA PRO A 281 -17.18 -20.32 -3.07
C PRO A 281 -16.59 -20.24 -1.65
N PRO A 282 -16.37 -19.04 -1.09
CA PRO A 282 -15.71 -18.92 0.20
C PRO A 282 -16.46 -19.62 1.35
N ILE A 283 -17.78 -19.78 1.23
CA ILE A 283 -18.61 -20.54 2.18
C ILE A 283 -18.24 -22.03 2.27
N HIS A 284 -17.65 -22.60 1.20
CA HIS A 284 -17.21 -24.00 1.16
C HIS A 284 -15.77 -24.19 1.63
N GLN A 285 -15.06 -23.12 1.99
CA GLN A 285 -13.70 -23.22 2.50
C GLN A 285 -13.75 -23.62 3.97
N THR A 286 -13.81 -24.93 4.19
CA THR A 286 -13.81 -25.57 5.50
C THR A 286 -12.37 -25.76 5.98
N GLY A 287 -11.88 -24.81 6.76
CA GLY A 287 -10.84 -25.11 7.75
C GLY A 287 -11.50 -25.64 9.02
N ASP A 288 -10.73 -26.29 9.89
CA ASP A 288 -11.14 -26.49 11.29
C ASP A 288 -11.70 -25.16 11.82
N GLN A 289 -12.81 -25.21 12.55
CA GLN A 289 -13.41 -24.03 13.18
C GLN A 289 -12.88 -23.94 14.62
N PRO A 290 -11.70 -23.36 14.86
CA PRO A 290 -11.28 -23.10 16.22
C PRO A 290 -12.26 -22.12 16.88
N GLU A 291 -12.38 -22.22 18.20
CA GLU A 291 -13.35 -21.49 19.02
C GLU A 291 -13.35 -19.96 18.83
N LYS A 292 -12.27 -19.39 18.28
CA LYS A 292 -12.10 -17.93 18.04
C LYS A 292 -12.30 -17.50 16.59
N SER A 293 -12.86 -18.35 15.74
CA SER A 293 -13.09 -18.00 14.34
C SER A 293 -14.25 -17.02 14.17
N LYS A 294 -14.08 -16.06 13.26
CA LYS A 294 -15.12 -15.11 12.81
C LYS A 294 -15.63 -15.53 11.43
N ARG A 295 -16.87 -15.16 11.12
CA ARG A 295 -17.45 -15.34 9.80
C ARG A 295 -17.65 -13.98 9.13
N CYS A 296 -17.18 -13.83 7.90
CA CYS A 296 -17.41 -12.62 7.13
C CYS A 296 -18.90 -12.48 6.77
N PRO A 297 -19.56 -11.35 7.08
CA PRO A 297 -20.99 -11.16 6.76
C PRO A 297 -21.26 -11.03 5.25
N SER A 298 -20.25 -10.74 4.44
CA SER A 298 -20.42 -10.50 3.00
C SER A 298 -20.02 -11.65 2.10
N CYS A 299 -19.18 -12.58 2.56
CA CYS A 299 -18.78 -13.74 1.74
C CYS A 299 -18.79 -15.06 2.49
N ASN A 300 -19.21 -15.07 3.76
CA ASN A 300 -19.30 -16.24 4.62
C ASN A 300 -17.99 -16.98 4.89
N ILE A 301 -16.83 -16.48 4.43
CA ILE A 301 -15.56 -17.10 4.76
C ILE A 301 -15.29 -17.03 6.27
N ILE A 302 -14.73 -18.12 6.79
CA ILE A 302 -14.31 -18.24 8.18
C ILE A 302 -12.85 -17.82 8.27
N PHE A 303 -12.51 -16.97 9.24
CA PHE A 303 -11.15 -16.48 9.44
C PHE A 303 -10.84 -16.24 10.91
N ILE A 304 -9.54 -16.27 11.28
CA ILE A 304 -9.08 -16.20 12.69
C ILE A 304 -8.31 -14.90 12.99
N TRP A 305 -8.00 -14.09 11.97
CA TRP A 305 -7.20 -12.88 12.16
C TRP A 305 -7.99 -11.75 12.86
N ASN A 306 -7.28 -10.92 13.64
CA ASN A 306 -7.88 -10.00 14.62
C ASN A 306 -8.24 -8.59 14.12
N GLY A 307 -8.18 -8.31 12.83
CA GLY A 307 -8.55 -6.98 12.34
C GLY A 307 -10.01 -6.85 11.91
N SER A 308 -10.28 -5.77 11.18
CA SER A 308 -11.63 -5.25 10.94
C SER A 308 -12.12 -5.38 9.49
N PHE A 309 -11.39 -6.01 8.58
CA PHE A 309 -11.81 -6.19 7.17
C PHE A 309 -11.58 -7.61 6.63
N CYS A 310 -12.48 -8.17 5.83
CA CYS A 310 -12.25 -9.50 5.26
C CYS A 310 -11.10 -9.49 4.26
N LYS A 311 -10.03 -10.26 4.49
CA LYS A 311 -8.89 -10.39 3.54
C LYS A 311 -9.27 -11.05 2.20
N THR A 312 -10.37 -11.80 2.16
CA THR A 312 -10.82 -12.49 0.95
C THR A 312 -11.70 -11.62 0.06
N CYS A 313 -12.66 -10.90 0.62
CA CYS A 313 -13.58 -10.09 -0.18
C CYS A 313 -13.42 -8.59 0.02
N GLY A 314 -12.68 -8.12 1.01
CA GLY A 314 -12.57 -6.68 1.32
C GLY A 314 -13.79 -6.09 2.01
N ALA A 315 -14.66 -6.91 2.63
CA ALA A 315 -15.76 -6.41 3.46
C ALA A 315 -15.22 -5.66 4.68
N TYR A 316 -15.81 -4.52 5.04
CA TYR A 316 -15.48 -3.76 6.24
C TYR A 316 -16.74 -3.07 6.76
N PRO A 317 -17.05 -3.12 8.07
CA PRO A 317 -16.35 -3.88 9.11
C PRO A 317 -16.68 -5.38 9.10
N VAL A 318 -15.83 -6.20 9.74
CA VAL A 318 -16.04 -7.63 10.06
C VAL A 318 -15.61 -7.97 11.49
#